data_AF-A0A328PYW3-F1
#
_entry.id   AF-A0A328PYW3-F1
#
_cell.length_a   1.000
_cell.length_b   1.000
_cell.length_c   1.000
_cell.angle_alpha   90.00
_cell.angle_beta   90.00
_cell.angle_gamma   90.00
#
_symmetry.space_group_name_H-M   'P 1'
#
loop_
_entity.id
_entity.type
_entity.pdbx_description
1 polymer ?
#
loop_
_entity_poly.entity_id
_entity_poly.type
_entity_poly.pdbx_seq_one_letter_code
_entity_poly.pdbx_strand_id
1 'polypeptide(L)'
;MKLSNVKKSLAHLSLKINTQKKHILTQIWIKNNNELFEYLFTNKETIEEELGFELFWRNKENNKSSTIGIRRNIDSIKKDNWDEYIKWHIDMGEKFNKVFTPIIKEFENEHC
;
A
#
# COMPACT_ATOMS: atom_id res chain seq x y z
N MET A 1 -23.33 2.87 22.00
CA MET A 1 -23.62 3.77 20.86
C MET A 1 -22.87 3.24 19.64
N LYS A 2 -23.53 2.50 18.73
CA LYS A 2 -22.94 2.09 17.45
C LYS A 2 -23.19 3.22 16.46
N LEU A 3 -22.12 3.85 15.99
CA LEU A 3 -22.20 4.84 14.91
C LEU A 3 -22.42 4.06 13.60
N SER A 4 -23.68 3.89 13.19
CA SER A 4 -24.07 3.09 12.02
C SER A 4 -23.71 3.71 10.67
N ASN A 5 -23.23 4.96 10.65
CA ASN A 5 -23.08 5.75 9.42
C ASN A 5 -21.62 6.10 9.07
N VAL A 6 -20.62 5.44 9.68
CA VAL A 6 -19.21 5.64 9.32
C VAL A 6 -18.80 4.56 8.32
N LYS A 7 -18.69 4.92 7.04
CA LYS A 7 -18.13 4.04 6.01
C LYS A 7 -16.67 3.76 6.35
N LYS A 8 -16.31 2.49 6.49
CA LYS A 8 -14.95 2.06 6.81
C LYS A 8 -14.15 1.99 5.51
N SER A 9 -12.97 2.60 5.48
CA SER A 9 -12.05 2.45 4.33
C SER A 9 -11.64 0.99 4.16
N LEU A 10 -11.69 0.50 2.93
CA LEU A 10 -11.29 -0.87 2.59
C LEU A 10 -9.78 -1.09 2.73
N ALA A 11 -8.99 -0.07 2.38
CA ALA A 11 -7.53 -0.07 2.49
C ALA A 11 -6.98 1.33 2.83
N HIS A 12 -5.71 1.38 3.23
CA HIS A 12 -4.98 2.61 3.54
C HIS A 12 -3.65 2.64 2.79
N LEU A 13 -3.36 3.75 2.09
CA LEU A 13 -2.02 4.05 1.62
C LEU A 13 -1.15 4.49 2.80
N SER A 14 0.01 3.86 2.97
CA SER A 14 0.92 4.12 4.09
C SER A 14 2.35 4.33 3.61
N LEU A 15 2.94 5.45 4.05
CA LEU A 15 4.32 5.85 3.81
C LEU A 15 5.07 5.73 5.13
N LYS A 16 6.18 4.98 5.16
CA LYS A 16 6.92 4.68 6.39
C LYS A 16 8.41 4.77 6.17
N ILE A 17 9.09 5.31 7.19
CA ILE A 17 10.54 5.18 7.36
C ILE A 17 10.76 4.19 8.51
N ASN A 18 11.48 3.10 8.25
CA ASN A 18 11.93 2.18 9.27
C ASN A 18 13.41 2.45 9.57
N THR A 19 13.67 3.14 10.69
CA THR A 19 15.03 3.54 11.09
C THR A 19 15.88 2.37 11.57
N GLN A 20 15.28 1.36 12.21
CA GLN A 20 15.98 0.18 12.69
C GLN A 20 16.41 -0.74 11.54
N LYS A 21 15.49 -0.96 10.58
CA LYS A 21 15.73 -1.79 9.40
C LYS A 21 16.27 -1.01 8.20
N LYS A 22 16.54 0.29 8.39
CA LYS A 22 17.10 1.20 7.40
C LYS A 22 16.45 1.08 6.02
N HIS A 23 15.14 1.26 5.95
CA HIS A 23 14.43 1.36 4.68
C HIS A 23 13.26 2.34 4.74
N ILE A 24 12.89 2.87 3.59
CA ILE A 24 11.63 3.57 3.35
C ILE A 24 10.67 2.63 2.60
N LEU A 25 9.37 2.82 2.83
CA LEU A 25 8.33 1.88 2.45
C LEU A 25 7.05 2.62 2.06
N THR A 26 6.53 2.31 0.88
CA THR A 26 5.20 2.74 0.43
C THR A 26 4.36 1.49 0.22
N GLN A 27 3.18 1.42 0.85
CA GLN A 27 2.35 0.22 0.82
C GLN A 27 0.85 0.51 0.90
N ILE A 28 0.06 -0.36 0.29
CA ILE A 28 -1.37 -0.53 0.58
C ILE A 28 -1.50 -1.48 1.77
N TRP A 29 -2.18 -1.02 2.82
CA TRP A 29 -2.49 -1.79 4.02
C TRP A 29 -3.98 -2.11 4.07
N ILE A 30 -4.29 -3.41 4.08
CA ILE A 30 -5.66 -3.93 3.99
C ILE A 30 -6.00 -4.60 5.31
N LYS A 31 -7.08 -4.18 5.98
CA LYS A 31 -7.43 -4.66 7.33
C LYS A 31 -8.56 -5.69 7.28
N ASN A 32 -8.27 -6.93 7.66
CA ASN A 32 -9.25 -8.03 7.73
C ASN A 32 -10.14 -8.11 6.47
N ASN A 33 -9.56 -7.96 5.29
CA ASN A 33 -10.30 -8.08 4.02
C ASN A 33 -9.46 -8.93 3.06
N ASN A 34 -9.60 -10.24 3.18
CA ASN A 34 -8.87 -11.19 2.35
C ASN A 34 -9.40 -11.17 0.91
N GLU A 35 -10.71 -10.97 0.71
CA GLU A 35 -11.31 -10.85 -0.62
C GLU A 35 -10.68 -9.70 -1.42
N LEU A 36 -10.51 -8.53 -0.80
CA LEU A 36 -9.81 -7.42 -1.46
C LEU A 36 -8.34 -7.74 -1.75
N PHE A 37 -7.65 -8.45 -0.85
CA PHE A 37 -6.27 -8.83 -1.11
C PHE A 37 -6.16 -9.79 -2.31
N GLU A 38 -7.01 -10.82 -2.35
CA GLU A 38 -7.04 -11.78 -3.46
C GLU A 38 -7.44 -11.09 -4.77
N TYR A 39 -8.43 -10.19 -4.74
CA TYR A 39 -8.81 -9.39 -5.91
C TYR A 39 -7.67 -8.51 -6.44
N LEU A 40 -6.88 -7.90 -5.55
CA LEU A 40 -5.69 -7.16 -5.98
C LEU A 40 -4.60 -8.12 -6.49
N PHE A 41 -4.49 -9.32 -5.93
CA PHE A 41 -3.51 -10.32 -6.34
C PHE A 41 -3.82 -10.92 -7.73
N THR A 42 -5.09 -11.11 -8.07
CA THR A 42 -5.48 -11.52 -9.45
C THR A 42 -5.16 -10.45 -10.48
N ASN A 43 -5.10 -9.18 -10.08
CA ASN A 43 -4.68 -8.04 -10.91
C ASN A 43 -3.18 -7.73 -10.82
N LYS A 44 -2.37 -8.61 -10.21
CA LYS A 44 -0.95 -8.36 -9.92
C LYS A 44 -0.14 -7.93 -11.14
N GLU A 45 -0.25 -8.66 -12.25
CA GLU A 45 0.55 -8.39 -13.46
C GLU A 45 0.26 -6.99 -13.99
N THR A 46 -1.02 -6.66 -14.19
CA THR A 46 -1.47 -5.32 -14.60
C THR A 46 -0.95 -4.23 -13.67
N ILE A 47 -1.03 -4.44 -12.35
CA ILE A 47 -0.57 -3.46 -11.35
C ILE A 47 0.95 -3.23 -11.46
N GLU A 48 1.74 -4.30 -11.52
CA GLU A 48 3.20 -4.21 -11.58
C GLU A 48 3.68 -3.64 -12.93
N GLU A 49 2.98 -3.94 -14.02
CA GLU A 49 3.22 -3.34 -15.34
C GLU A 49 2.94 -1.83 -15.35
N GLU A 50 1.79 -1.39 -14.82
CA GLU A 50 1.45 0.04 -14.75
C GLU A 50 2.39 0.84 -13.83
N LEU A 51 2.85 0.22 -12.75
CA LEU A 51 3.83 0.83 -11.85
C LEU A 51 5.25 0.84 -12.45
N GLY A 52 5.55 -0.12 -13.33
CA GLY A 52 6.87 -0.32 -13.92
C GLY A 52 7.87 -0.96 -12.96
N PHE A 53 7.42 -1.65 -11.92
CA PHE A 53 8.26 -2.37 -10.95
C PHE A 53 7.47 -3.42 -10.16
N GLU A 54 8.18 -4.45 -9.72
CA GLU A 54 7.61 -5.51 -8.88
C GLU A 54 7.32 -5.03 -7.45
N LEU A 55 6.26 -5.58 -6.86
CA LEU A 55 5.87 -5.34 -5.48
C LEU A 55 6.13 -6.57 -4.63
N PHE A 56 6.35 -6.36 -3.33
CA PHE A 56 6.17 -7.45 -2.38
C PHE A 56 4.67 -7.60 -2.07
N TRP A 57 4.22 -8.85 -2.08
CA TRP A 57 2.85 -9.23 -1.74
C TRP A 57 2.89 -10.06 -0.47
N ARG A 58 2.23 -9.57 0.59
CA ARG A 58 2.18 -10.27 1.87
C ARG A 58 0.74 -10.44 2.29
N ASN A 59 0.19 -11.60 1.93
CA ASN A 59 -0.98 -12.12 2.61
C ASN A 59 -0.54 -12.58 4.00
N LYS A 60 -1.36 -12.32 5.01
CA LYS A 60 -1.06 -12.77 6.36
C LYS A 60 -2.32 -13.48 6.88
N GLU A 61 -2.48 -14.74 6.46
CA GLU A 61 -3.64 -15.59 6.79
C GLU A 61 -4.00 -15.61 8.29
N ASN A 62 -3.00 -15.42 9.17
CA ASN A 62 -3.16 -15.40 10.63
C ASN A 62 -3.02 -14.02 11.31
N ASN A 63 -2.91 -12.93 10.55
CA ASN A 63 -2.74 -11.59 11.12
C ASN A 63 -3.77 -10.63 10.55
N LYS A 64 -4.15 -9.65 11.35
CA LYS A 64 -5.26 -8.71 11.12
C LYS A 64 -5.13 -7.81 9.87
N SER A 65 -4.13 -8.03 9.03
CA SER A 65 -3.90 -7.23 7.82
C SER A 65 -2.96 -7.87 6.81
N SER A 66 -3.28 -7.65 5.54
CA SER A 66 -2.42 -7.93 4.39
C SER A 66 -1.78 -6.64 3.87
N THR A 67 -0.64 -6.76 3.20
CA THR A 67 0.12 -5.60 2.70
C THR A 67 0.69 -5.87 1.33
N ILE A 68 0.63 -4.85 0.47
CA ILE A 68 1.20 -4.84 -0.88
C ILE A 68 2.06 -3.58 -0.97
N GLY A 69 3.32 -3.67 -1.38
CA GLY A 69 4.15 -2.47 -1.39
C GLY A 69 5.53 -2.60 -2.01
N ILE A 70 6.27 -1.50 -1.92
CA ILE A 70 7.65 -1.36 -2.38
C ILE A 70 8.51 -0.81 -1.24
N ARG A 71 9.74 -1.31 -1.13
CA ARG A 71 10.72 -0.83 -0.16
C ARG A 71 12.00 -0.40 -0.84
N ARG A 72 12.61 0.66 -0.32
CA ARG A 72 13.96 1.10 -0.71
C ARG A 72 14.84 1.14 0.53
N ASN A 73 15.96 0.42 0.50
CA ASN A 73 16.96 0.50 1.57
C ASN A 73 17.60 1.90 1.57
N ILE A 74 17.95 2.39 2.76
CA ILE A 74 18.59 3.68 2.95
C ILE A 74 19.88 3.52 3.76
N ASP A 75 20.91 4.28 3.42
CA ASP A 75 22.21 4.11 4.06
C ASP A 75 22.30 4.82 5.42
N SER A 76 21.48 5.87 5.62
CA SER A 76 21.50 6.71 6.82
C SER A 76 20.11 7.28 7.18
N ILE A 77 19.95 7.70 8.43
CA ILE A 77 18.74 8.41 8.92
C ILE A 77 19.02 9.88 9.21
N LYS A 78 20.14 10.41 8.70
CA LYS A 78 20.54 11.82 8.84
C LYS A 78 19.50 12.74 8.22
N LYS A 79 19.31 13.91 8.85
CA LYS A 79 18.36 14.94 8.40
C LYS A 79 18.60 15.38 6.96
N ASP A 80 19.85 15.41 6.53
CA ASP A 80 20.26 15.80 5.19
C ASP A 80 19.66 14.93 4.08
N ASN A 81 19.22 13.70 4.39
CA ASN A 81 18.60 12.80 3.41
C ASN A 81 17.06 12.88 3.40
N TRP A 82 16.43 13.68 4.26
CA TRP A 82 14.97 13.67 4.40
C TRP A 82 14.26 14.13 3.14
N ASP A 83 14.80 15.13 2.45
CA ASP A 83 14.22 15.63 1.20
C ASP A 83 14.17 14.54 0.13
N GLU A 84 15.21 13.71 0.06
CA GLU A 84 15.25 12.56 -0.84
C GLU A 84 14.17 11.53 -0.48
N TYR A 85 14.02 11.21 0.80
CA TYR A 85 13.04 10.22 1.28
C TYR A 85 11.61 10.71 1.10
N ILE A 86 11.36 12.00 1.35
CA ILE A 86 10.08 12.65 1.11
C ILE A 86 9.76 12.62 -0.38
N LYS A 87 10.71 12.98 -1.25
CA LYS A 87 10.53 12.94 -2.70
C LYS A 87 10.21 11.53 -3.19
N TRP A 88 10.92 10.52 -2.69
CA TRP A 88 10.62 9.12 -3.00
C TRP A 88 9.22 8.72 -2.54
N HIS A 89 8.80 9.13 -1.34
CA HIS A 89 7.46 8.86 -0.83
C HIS A 89 6.35 9.56 -1.62
N ILE A 90 6.57 10.79 -2.08
CA ILE A 90 5.61 11.51 -2.94
C ILE A 90 5.46 10.75 -4.26
N ASP A 91 6.57 10.46 -4.96
CA ASP A 91 6.53 9.75 -6.25
C ASP A 91 5.83 8.37 -6.12
N MET A 92 6.23 7.56 -5.14
CA MET A 92 5.60 6.27 -4.91
C MET A 92 4.14 6.41 -4.46
N GLY A 93 3.82 7.42 -3.65
CA GLY A 93 2.47 7.67 -3.17
C GLY A 93 1.52 8.04 -4.30
N GLU A 94 1.96 8.92 -5.22
CA GLU A 94 1.19 9.32 -6.41
C GLU A 94 0.97 8.13 -7.35
N LYS A 95 2.02 7.35 -7.63
CA LYS A 95 1.93 6.13 -8.45
C LYS A 95 0.97 5.11 -7.85
N PHE A 96 1.11 4.81 -6.56
CA PHE A 96 0.21 3.88 -5.87
C PHE A 96 -1.23 4.40 -5.88
N ASN A 97 -1.44 5.68 -5.61
CA ASN A 97 -2.78 6.26 -5.61
C ASN A 97 -3.42 6.17 -7.00
N LYS A 98 -2.65 6.42 -8.07
CA LYS A 98 -3.13 6.34 -9.46
C LYS A 98 -3.55 4.93 -9.85
N VAL A 99 -2.74 3.92 -9.53
CA VAL A 99 -2.96 2.52 -9.95
C VAL A 99 -3.98 1.80 -9.05
N PHE A 100 -3.87 1.91 -7.73
CA PHE A 100 -4.72 1.13 -6.83
C PHE A 100 -6.13 1.71 -6.64
N THR A 101 -6.31 3.02 -6.73
CA THR A 101 -7.64 3.64 -6.52
C THR A 101 -8.72 3.12 -7.46
N PRO A 102 -8.53 3.05 -8.79
CA PRO A 102 -9.58 2.54 -9.69
C PRO A 102 -9.94 1.08 -9.38
N ILE A 103 -8.94 0.23 -9.17
CA ILE A 103 -9.13 -1.21 -8.90
C ILE A 103 -9.87 -1.45 -7.58
N ILE A 104 -9.53 -0.68 -6.52
CA ILE A 104 -10.22 -0.77 -5.23
C ILE A 104 -11.67 -0.25 -5.34
N LYS A 105 -11.93 0.76 -6.16
CA LYS A 105 -13.30 1.26 -6.41
C LYS A 105 -14.14 0.27 -7.20
N GLU A 106 -13.55 -0.41 -8.17
CA GLU A 106 -14.20 -1.49 -8.92
C GLU A 106 -14.61 -2.61 -7.97
N PHE A 107 -13.69 -3.11 -7.15
CA PHE A 107 -14.00 -4.07 -6.09
C PHE A 107 -15.12 -3.59 -5.16
N GLU A 108 -15.07 -2.33 -4.72
CA GLU A 108 -16.10 -1.75 -3.85
C GLU A 108 -17.48 -1.76 -4.51
N ASN A 109 -17.59 -1.42 -5.80
CA ASN A 109 -18.87 -1.41 -6.52
C ASN A 109 -19.45 -2.81 -6.77
N GLU A 110 -18.59 -3.84 -6.84
CA GLU A 110 -19.01 -5.24 -7.06
C GLU A 110 -19.42 -5.95 -5.76
N HIS A 111 -18.93 -5.48 -4.60
CA HIS A 111 -19.03 -6.21 -3.32
C HIS A 111 -19.71 -5.39 -2.20
N CYS A 112 -20.14 -4.15 -2.43
CA CYS A 112 -20.86 -3.30 -1.47
C CYS A 112 -22.12 -2.69 -2.08
#